data_AF-S6WCB8-F1
#
_entry.id   AF-S6WCB8-F1
#
_cell.length_a   1.000
_cell.length_b   1.000
_cell.length_c   1.000
_cell.angle_alpha   90.00
_cell.angle_beta   90.00
_cell.angle_gamma   90.00
#
_symmetry.space_group_name_H-M   'P 1'
#
loop_
_entity.id
_entity.type
_entity.pdbx_description
1 polymer ?
#
loop_
_entity_poly.entity_id
_entity_poly.type
_entity_poly.pdbx_seq_one_letter_code
_entity_poly.pdbx_strand_id
1 'polypeptide(L)'
;MLAPVQMLSATRQNLWRLTFIRILVLAAQAGSVGIAWLFDFLPLPWLQLSITLGCSLVLCGLTVIRLRTSLPLTELEYALQLALDLLIHSALLYYSGGSANPFVSYYLVPLTIAAATLPWRYSLILSGFALTMYTLLMVRSYPLETDSIARENMQVYGMWLSFALAASVITFFAAKMAEELRRQEQLRAERREEGLRDQQLLAVATQA
;
A
#
# COMPACT_ATOMS: atom_id res chain seq x y z
N MET A 1 -15.66 29.82 -0.90
CA MET A 1 -14.34 29.25 -1.27
C MET A 1 -13.59 28.87 0.01
N LEU A 2 -13.73 27.62 0.48
CA LEU A 2 -13.09 27.09 1.72
C LEU A 2 -12.21 25.84 1.44
N ALA A 3 -11.87 25.58 0.17
CA ALA A 3 -11.29 24.31 -0.28
C ALA A 3 -9.79 24.02 0.00
N PRO A 4 -8.88 24.98 0.29
CA PRO A 4 -7.45 24.64 0.36
C PRO A 4 -7.02 23.97 1.68
N VAL A 5 -7.69 24.27 2.81
CA VAL A 5 -7.25 23.78 4.14
C VAL A 5 -7.56 22.28 4.32
N GLN A 6 -8.72 21.82 3.83
CA GLN A 6 -9.13 20.40 3.92
C GLN A 6 -8.31 19.47 3.01
N MET A 7 -7.89 19.93 1.83
CA MET A 7 -7.05 19.10 0.95
C MET A 7 -5.66 18.89 1.54
N LEU A 8 -5.06 19.94 2.13
CA LEU A 8 -3.77 19.83 2.81
C LEU A 8 -3.83 18.87 4.01
N SER A 9 -4.93 18.84 4.77
CA SER A 9 -5.09 17.88 5.87
C SER A 9 -5.24 16.44 5.39
N ALA A 10 -5.97 16.21 4.29
CA ALA A 10 -6.18 14.87 3.72
C ALA A 10 -4.87 14.27 3.17
N THR A 11 -4.10 15.04 2.39
CA THR A 11 -2.79 14.60 1.86
C THR A 11 -1.80 14.30 2.99
N ARG A 12 -1.79 15.14 4.03
CA ARG A 12 -0.95 14.94 5.22
C ARG A 12 -1.34 13.67 5.97
N GLN A 13 -2.63 13.39 6.10
CA GLN A 13 -3.12 12.19 6.78
C GLN A 13 -2.79 10.91 5.98
N ASN A 14 -2.85 10.97 4.65
CA ASN A 14 -2.42 9.86 3.78
C ASN A 14 -0.91 9.59 3.91
N LEU A 15 -0.07 10.64 3.90
CA LEU A 15 1.37 10.52 4.14
C LEU A 15 1.71 9.96 5.52
N TRP A 16 0.98 10.36 6.55
CA TRP A 16 1.16 9.82 7.90
C TRP A 16 0.82 8.32 7.93
N ARG A 17 -0.31 7.91 7.32
CA ARG A 17 -0.68 6.49 7.19
C ARG A 17 0.38 5.70 6.43
N LEU A 18 0.90 6.24 5.31
CA LEU A 18 1.98 5.62 4.55
C LEU A 18 3.23 5.44 5.41
N THR A 19 3.64 6.46 6.15
CA THR A 19 4.81 6.42 7.03
C THR A 19 4.63 5.40 8.14
N PHE A 20 3.45 5.35 8.76
CA PHE A 20 3.12 4.35 9.79
C PHE A 20 3.23 2.92 9.25
N ILE A 21 2.66 2.67 8.07
CA ILE A 21 2.75 1.36 7.40
C ILE A 21 4.20 1.01 7.08
N ARG A 22 4.99 1.97 6.57
CA ARG A 22 6.43 1.76 6.31
C ARG A 22 7.19 1.35 7.56
N ILE A 23 6.97 2.05 8.69
CA ILE A 23 7.64 1.72 9.96
C ILE A 23 7.25 0.32 10.42
N LEU A 24 5.97 -0.03 10.34
CA LEU A 24 5.49 -1.36 10.72
C LEU A 24 6.15 -2.46 9.88
N VAL A 25 6.23 -2.25 8.57
CA VAL A 25 6.82 -3.23 7.64
C VAL A 25 8.32 -3.30 7.79
N LEU A 26 9.00 -2.16 7.94
CA LEU A 26 10.42 -2.11 8.24
C LEU A 26 10.73 -2.87 9.54
N ALA A 27 9.93 -2.67 10.60
CA ALA A 27 10.10 -3.37 11.86
C ALA A 27 9.89 -4.89 11.70
N ALA A 28 8.88 -5.32 10.93
CA ALA A 28 8.64 -6.73 10.64
C ALA A 28 9.79 -7.36 9.82
N GLN A 29 10.29 -6.66 8.80
CA GLN A 29 11.41 -7.10 7.97
C GLN A 29 12.71 -7.15 8.76
N ALA A 30 13.04 -6.08 9.50
CA ALA A 30 14.22 -6.03 10.36
C ALA A 30 14.17 -7.09 11.46
N GLY A 31 12.99 -7.31 12.06
CA GLY A 31 12.77 -8.38 13.03
C GLY A 31 12.97 -9.76 12.42
N SER A 32 12.43 -10.02 11.22
CA SER A 32 12.63 -11.29 10.53
C SER A 32 14.09 -11.54 10.15
N VAL A 33 14.81 -10.51 9.68
CA VAL A 33 16.25 -10.59 9.39
C VAL A 33 17.04 -10.83 10.68
N GLY A 34 16.68 -10.16 11.78
CA GLY A 34 17.31 -10.36 13.09
C GLY A 34 17.09 -11.76 13.65
N ILE A 35 15.88 -12.32 13.49
CA ILE A 35 15.60 -13.72 13.86
C ILE A 35 16.43 -14.67 12.98
N ALA A 36 16.48 -14.46 11.67
CA ALA A 36 17.31 -15.27 10.79
C ALA A 36 18.80 -15.26 11.19
N TRP A 37 19.29 -14.11 11.69
CA TRP A 37 20.66 -13.95 12.20
C TRP A 37 20.89 -14.70 13.51
N LEU A 38 19.97 -14.59 14.47
CA LEU A 38 20.12 -15.20 15.80
C LEU A 38 20.08 -16.74 15.77
N PHE A 39 19.29 -17.31 14.87
CA PHE A 39 19.07 -18.76 14.77
C PHE A 39 19.87 -19.42 13.63
N ASP A 40 20.69 -18.64 12.91
CA ASP A 40 21.51 -19.09 11.77
C ASP A 40 20.71 -19.90 10.72
N PHE A 41 19.46 -19.48 10.48
CA PHE A 41 18.51 -20.23 9.65
C PHE A 41 18.90 -20.25 8.16
N LEU A 42 19.53 -19.18 7.67
CA LEU A 42 19.95 -19.05 6.27
C LEU A 42 21.26 -18.25 6.17
N PRO A 43 22.18 -18.64 5.26
CA PRO A 43 23.38 -17.88 4.95
C PRO A 43 23.01 -16.64 4.13
N LEU A 44 22.51 -15.61 4.81
CA LEU A 44 22.07 -14.37 4.18
C LEU A 44 23.22 -13.37 4.00
N PRO A 45 23.20 -12.56 2.93
CA PRO A 45 24.17 -11.49 2.72
C PRO A 45 23.87 -10.29 3.65
N TRP A 46 24.32 -10.39 4.90
CA TRP A 46 24.01 -9.46 6.00
C TRP A 46 24.33 -8.00 5.69
N LEU A 47 25.43 -7.73 4.98
CA LEU A 47 25.83 -6.39 4.61
C LEU A 47 24.82 -5.73 3.66
N GLN A 48 24.40 -6.46 2.62
CA GLN A 48 23.44 -5.99 1.62
C GLN A 48 22.05 -5.79 2.24
N LEU A 49 21.64 -6.68 3.13
CA LEU A 49 20.38 -6.54 3.89
C LEU A 49 20.42 -5.33 4.82
N SER A 50 21.54 -5.11 5.51
CA SER A 50 21.71 -3.96 6.41
C SER A 50 21.71 -2.63 5.63
N ILE A 51 22.37 -2.58 4.47
CA ILE A 51 22.37 -1.41 3.59
C ILE A 51 20.96 -1.12 3.08
N THR A 52 20.23 -2.13 2.58
CA THR A 52 18.86 -1.94 2.06
C THR A 52 17.89 -1.50 3.16
N LEU A 53 17.96 -2.08 4.36
CA LEU A 53 17.19 -1.62 5.52
C LEU A 53 17.58 -0.19 5.94
N GLY A 54 18.88 0.14 5.90
CA GLY A 54 19.38 1.49 6.15
C GLY A 54 18.84 2.51 5.14
N CYS A 55 18.84 2.20 3.85
CA CYS A 55 18.23 3.03 2.81
C CYS A 55 16.73 3.24 3.06
N SER A 56 16.00 2.19 3.45
CA SER A 56 14.58 2.28 3.82
C SER A 56 14.36 3.21 5.02
N LEU A 57 15.21 3.10 6.05
CA LEU A 57 15.16 3.97 7.22
C LEU A 57 15.43 5.43 6.87
N VAL A 58 16.42 5.70 6.00
CA VAL A 58 16.71 7.05 5.50
C VAL A 58 15.52 7.61 4.73
N LEU A 59 14.92 6.84 3.82
CA LEU A 59 13.74 7.26 3.06
C LEU A 59 12.56 7.57 3.99
N CYS A 60 12.36 6.76 5.03
CA CYS A 60 11.37 7.00 6.07
C CYS A 60 11.66 8.32 6.82
N GLY A 61 12.91 8.55 7.24
CA GLY A 61 13.34 9.78 7.90
C GLY A 61 13.12 11.02 7.04
N LEU A 62 13.49 10.98 5.76
CA LEU A 62 13.24 12.05 4.79
C LEU A 62 11.74 12.35 4.65
N THR A 63 10.92 11.30 4.62
CA THR A 63 9.45 11.45 4.54
C THR A 63 8.88 12.08 5.81
N VAL A 64 9.39 11.72 6.99
CA VAL A 64 8.99 12.33 8.28
C VAL A 64 9.40 13.81 8.36
N ILE A 65 10.62 14.15 7.94
CA ILE A 65 11.10 15.54 7.89
C ILE A 65 10.20 16.35 6.95
N ARG A 66 9.89 15.77 5.78
CA ARG A 66 8.99 16.39 4.82
C ARG A 66 7.58 16.60 5.39
N LEU A 67 7.06 15.65 6.16
CA LEU A 67 5.76 15.78 6.83
C LEU A 67 5.70 16.95 7.83
N ARG A 68 6.85 17.31 8.43
CA ARG A 68 7.00 18.49 9.30
C ARG A 68 7.09 19.80 8.52
N THR A 69 7.32 19.75 7.22
CA THR A 69 7.45 20.92 6.34
C THR A 69 6.08 21.28 5.74
N SER A 70 5.79 22.58 5.55
CA SER A 70 4.49 23.08 5.06
C SER A 70 4.31 23.02 3.54
N LEU A 71 5.25 22.40 2.81
CA LEU A 71 5.25 22.40 1.35
C LEU A 71 4.14 21.49 0.80
N PRO A 72 3.39 21.93 -0.23
CA PRO A 72 2.40 21.08 -0.89
C PRO A 72 3.10 19.86 -1.51
N LEU A 73 2.55 18.67 -1.30
CA LEU A 73 3.07 17.42 -1.84
C LEU A 73 2.40 17.14 -3.18
N THR A 74 3.19 16.97 -4.24
CA THR A 74 2.64 16.67 -5.56
C THR A 74 2.34 15.18 -5.72
N GLU A 75 1.34 14.85 -6.55
CA GLU A 75 0.98 13.47 -6.89
C GLU A 75 2.18 12.68 -7.43
N LEU A 76 3.04 13.33 -8.24
CA LEU A 76 4.25 12.72 -8.79
C LEU A 76 5.25 12.33 -7.69
N GLU A 77 5.44 13.20 -6.70
CA GLU A 77 6.36 12.92 -5.59
C GLU A 77 5.84 11.79 -4.71
N TYR A 78 4.53 11.72 -4.49
CA TYR A 78 3.92 10.60 -3.77
C TYR A 78 4.06 9.28 -4.55
N ALA A 79 3.85 9.31 -5.87
CA ALA A 79 4.10 8.16 -6.73
C ALA A 79 5.58 7.71 -6.71
N LEU A 80 6.52 8.65 -6.75
CA LEU A 80 7.96 8.38 -6.65
C LEU A 80 8.32 7.76 -5.29
N GLN A 81 7.72 8.25 -4.21
CA GLN A 81 7.90 7.67 -2.88
C GLN A 81 7.46 6.20 -2.82
N LEU A 82 6.31 5.87 -3.42
CA LEU A 82 5.83 4.49 -3.51
C LEU A 82 6.71 3.64 -4.45
N ALA A 83 7.18 4.20 -5.56
CA ALA A 83 8.11 3.50 -6.46
C ALA A 83 9.44 3.16 -5.76
N LEU A 84 9.96 4.08 -4.94
CA LEU A 84 11.15 3.85 -4.13
C LEU A 84 10.91 2.77 -3.07
N ASP A 85 9.75 2.76 -2.41
CA ASP A 85 9.40 1.68 -1.48
C ASP A 85 9.39 0.32 -2.18
N LEU A 86 8.75 0.25 -3.36
CA LEU A 86 8.71 -0.94 -4.19
C LEU A 86 10.12 -1.40 -4.56
N LEU A 87 11.00 -0.48 -4.97
CA LEU A 87 12.38 -0.78 -5.35
C LEU A 87 13.19 -1.31 -4.16
N ILE A 88 13.13 -0.63 -3.02
CA ILE A 88 13.86 -1.03 -1.80
C ILE A 88 13.35 -2.39 -1.32
N HIS A 89 12.03 -2.59 -1.34
CA HIS A 89 11.44 -3.87 -1.01
C HIS A 89 11.89 -4.98 -1.97
N SER A 90 11.92 -4.70 -3.28
CA SER A 90 12.44 -5.63 -4.30
C SER A 90 13.88 -6.02 -4.01
N ALA A 91 14.73 -5.05 -3.67
CA ALA A 91 16.13 -5.29 -3.33
C ALA A 91 16.26 -6.14 -2.06
N LEU A 92 15.45 -5.88 -1.03
CA LEU A 92 15.43 -6.69 0.17
C LEU A 92 15.02 -8.15 -0.14
N LEU A 93 13.97 -8.35 -0.94
CA LEU A 93 13.51 -9.67 -1.37
C LEU A 93 14.59 -10.40 -2.17
N TYR A 94 15.26 -9.71 -3.10
CA TYR A 94 16.33 -10.28 -3.92
C TYR A 94 17.41 -10.95 -3.07
N TYR A 95 17.77 -10.35 -1.94
CA TYR A 95 18.78 -10.86 -1.01
C TYR A 95 18.24 -11.81 0.07
N SER A 96 16.92 -11.92 0.23
CA SER A 96 16.27 -12.69 1.33
C SER A 96 15.41 -13.86 0.84
N GLY A 97 15.63 -14.35 -0.38
CA GLY A 97 14.96 -15.55 -0.90
C GLY A 97 14.03 -15.32 -2.09
N GLY A 98 14.05 -14.12 -2.66
CA GLY A 98 13.44 -13.83 -3.95
C GLY A 98 11.92 -13.86 -3.92
N SER A 99 11.32 -14.42 -4.97
CA SER A 99 9.87 -14.55 -5.13
C SER A 99 9.21 -15.55 -4.17
N ALA A 100 9.99 -16.39 -3.51
CA ALA A 100 9.49 -17.34 -2.52
C ALA A 100 9.35 -16.73 -1.11
N ASN A 101 9.89 -15.52 -0.90
CA ASN A 101 9.91 -14.89 0.40
C ASN A 101 8.50 -14.46 0.85
N PRO A 102 8.09 -14.69 2.12
CA PRO A 102 6.73 -14.38 2.56
C PRO A 102 6.33 -12.91 2.44
N PHE A 103 7.30 -12.00 2.54
CA PHE A 103 7.05 -10.58 2.43
C PHE A 103 6.75 -10.09 1.01
N VAL A 104 6.83 -10.95 -0.03
CA VAL A 104 6.41 -10.61 -1.41
C VAL A 104 5.00 -10.02 -1.45
N SER A 105 4.10 -10.53 -0.63
CA SER A 105 2.74 -10.03 -0.48
C SER A 105 2.65 -8.51 -0.16
N TYR A 106 3.71 -7.92 0.40
CA TYR A 106 3.78 -6.49 0.70
C TYR A 106 3.67 -5.61 -0.54
N TYR A 107 4.01 -6.08 -1.76
CA TYR A 107 3.76 -5.34 -3.01
C TYR A 107 2.31 -4.85 -3.13
N LEU A 108 1.35 -5.59 -2.58
CA LEU A 108 -0.07 -5.22 -2.63
C LEU A 108 -0.36 -3.94 -1.83
N VAL A 109 0.34 -3.69 -0.74
CA VAL A 109 0.07 -2.55 0.15
C VAL A 109 0.33 -1.19 -0.51
N PRO A 110 1.52 -0.87 -1.06
CA PRO A 110 1.77 0.40 -1.73
C PRO A 110 0.94 0.54 -3.02
N LEU A 111 0.66 -0.56 -3.74
CA LEU A 111 -0.25 -0.52 -4.89
C LEU A 111 -1.68 -0.18 -4.50
N THR A 112 -2.14 -0.71 -3.37
CA THR A 112 -3.45 -0.40 -2.80
C THR A 112 -3.53 1.05 -2.34
N ILE A 113 -2.48 1.56 -1.71
CA ILE A 113 -2.38 2.96 -1.32
C ILE A 113 -2.41 3.85 -2.56
N ALA A 114 -1.62 3.53 -3.61
CA ALA A 114 -1.65 4.24 -4.88
C ALA A 114 -3.07 4.25 -5.48
N ALA A 115 -3.73 3.08 -5.56
CA ALA A 115 -5.08 2.96 -6.10
C ALA A 115 -6.11 3.83 -5.35
N ALA A 116 -5.95 4.00 -4.03
CA ALA A 116 -6.88 4.77 -3.20
C ALA A 116 -6.60 6.28 -3.18
N THR A 117 -5.37 6.70 -3.45
CA THR A 117 -4.93 8.09 -3.19
C THR A 117 -4.45 8.83 -4.43
N LEU A 118 -3.96 8.13 -5.45
CA LEU A 118 -3.44 8.70 -6.69
C LEU A 118 -4.44 8.54 -7.84
N PRO A 119 -4.36 9.39 -8.87
CA PRO A 119 -5.02 9.14 -10.14
C PRO A 119 -4.69 7.77 -10.72
N TRP A 120 -5.69 7.10 -11.30
CA TRP A 120 -5.57 5.71 -11.82
C TRP A 120 -4.36 5.45 -12.72
N ARG A 121 -3.90 6.48 -13.47
CA ARG A 121 -2.71 6.38 -14.34
C ARG A 121 -1.44 6.08 -13.55
N TYR A 122 -1.21 6.74 -12.41
CA TYR A 122 -0.04 6.48 -11.58
C TYR A 122 -0.12 5.08 -10.95
N SER A 123 -1.31 4.66 -10.54
CA SER A 123 -1.55 3.32 -9.99
C SER A 123 -1.27 2.23 -11.01
N LEU A 124 -1.61 2.44 -12.28
CA LEU A 124 -1.24 1.52 -13.37
C LEU A 124 0.26 1.48 -13.63
N ILE A 125 0.93 2.64 -13.66
CA ILE A 125 2.39 2.72 -13.85
C ILE A 125 3.10 1.98 -12.71
N LEU A 126 2.70 2.23 -11.46
CA LEU A 126 3.25 1.56 -10.27
C LEU A 126 2.98 0.06 -10.29
N SER A 127 1.79 -0.37 -10.74
CA SER A 127 1.47 -1.79 -10.90
C SER A 127 2.36 -2.47 -11.94
N GLY A 128 2.55 -1.84 -13.10
CA GLY A 128 3.49 -2.33 -14.12
C GLY A 128 4.93 -2.39 -13.61
N PHE A 129 5.35 -1.38 -12.83
CA PHE A 129 6.66 -1.36 -12.18
C PHE A 129 6.83 -2.49 -11.17
N ALA A 130 5.85 -2.68 -10.27
CA ALA A 130 5.83 -3.77 -9.30
C ALA A 130 5.87 -5.15 -9.99
N LEU A 131 5.07 -5.35 -11.04
CA LEU A 131 5.07 -6.58 -11.82
C LEU A 131 6.44 -6.84 -12.46
N THR A 132 7.06 -5.80 -13.03
CA THR A 132 8.40 -5.90 -13.62
C THR A 132 9.44 -6.33 -12.57
N MET A 133 9.40 -5.72 -11.38
CA MET A 133 10.31 -6.08 -10.29
C MET A 133 10.08 -7.51 -9.80
N TYR A 134 8.82 -7.92 -9.66
CA TYR A 134 8.47 -9.29 -9.27
C TYR A 134 8.90 -10.32 -10.33
N THR A 135 8.68 -10.05 -11.62
CA THR A 135 9.15 -10.90 -12.72
C THR A 135 10.68 -10.99 -12.71
N LEU A 136 11.38 -9.89 -12.47
CA LEU A 136 12.84 -9.89 -12.36
C LEU A 136 13.31 -10.79 -11.20
N LEU A 137 12.62 -10.75 -10.05
CA LEU A 137 12.89 -11.65 -8.91
C LEU A 137 12.68 -13.12 -9.27
N MET A 138 11.63 -13.46 -10.05
CA MET A 138 11.39 -14.83 -10.49
C MET A 138 12.50 -15.36 -11.40
N VAL A 139 13.03 -14.51 -12.29
CA VAL A 139 14.10 -14.91 -13.23
C VAL A 139 15.47 -14.93 -12.55
N ARG A 140 15.72 -13.97 -11.65
CA ARG A 140 17.01 -13.78 -11.00
C ARG A 140 16.84 -13.36 -9.55
N SER A 141 17.21 -14.27 -8.65
CA SER A 141 17.31 -14.02 -7.22
C SER A 141 18.70 -14.41 -6.74
N TYR A 142 19.15 -13.84 -5.61
CA TYR A 142 20.41 -14.24 -5.01
C TYR A 142 20.36 -15.73 -4.64
N PRO A 143 21.32 -16.56 -5.07
CA PRO A 143 21.31 -17.99 -4.77
C PRO A 143 21.57 -18.18 -3.28
N LEU A 144 20.52 -18.54 -2.55
CA LEU A 144 20.65 -18.98 -1.17
C LEU A 144 20.87 -20.50 -1.17
N GLU A 145 21.97 -20.92 -0.55
CA GLU A 145 22.20 -22.32 -0.23
C GLU A 145 21.26 -22.68 0.92
N THR A 146 20.13 -23.28 0.58
CA THR A 146 19.08 -23.62 1.53
C THR A 146 18.55 -25.00 1.17
N ASP A 147 18.32 -25.82 2.20
CA ASP A 147 17.77 -27.15 2.02
C ASP A 147 16.38 -27.08 1.36
N SER A 148 16.08 -28.09 0.56
CA SER A 148 14.83 -28.26 -0.17
C SER A 148 13.58 -28.08 0.71
N ILE A 149 13.59 -28.64 1.92
CA ILE A 149 12.49 -28.57 2.89
C ILE A 149 12.29 -27.14 3.41
N ALA A 150 13.39 -26.45 3.75
CA ALA A 150 13.32 -25.06 4.23
C ALA A 150 12.79 -24.12 3.14
N ARG A 151 13.15 -24.37 1.87
CA ARG A 151 12.62 -23.62 0.72
C ARG A 151 11.13 -23.87 0.50
N GLU A 152 10.67 -25.11 0.62
CA GLU A 152 9.24 -25.47 0.50
C GLU A 152 8.42 -24.81 1.62
N ASN A 153 8.88 -24.90 2.88
CA ASN A 153 8.22 -24.24 4.01
C ASN A 153 8.11 -22.73 3.78
N MET A 154 9.19 -22.08 3.32
CA MET A 154 9.18 -20.64 3.03
C MET A 154 8.16 -20.29 1.94
N GLN A 155 8.06 -21.10 0.88
CA GLN A 155 7.06 -20.92 -0.18
C GLN A 155 5.63 -21.08 0.35
N VAL A 156 5.37 -22.08 1.19
CA VAL A 156 4.04 -22.32 1.78
C VAL A 156 3.62 -21.15 2.66
N TYR A 157 4.50 -20.68 3.55
CA TYR A 157 4.23 -19.49 4.36
C TYR A 157 4.03 -18.24 3.50
N GLY A 158 4.79 -18.09 2.42
CA GLY A 158 4.64 -16.97 1.51
C GLY A 158 3.35 -16.99 0.72
N MET A 159 2.90 -18.15 0.27
CA MET A 159 1.60 -18.31 -0.37
C MET A 159 0.45 -18.00 0.61
N TRP A 160 0.53 -18.52 1.85
CA TRP A 160 -0.46 -18.23 2.88
C TRP A 160 -0.55 -16.73 3.20
N LEU A 161 0.60 -16.07 3.41
CA LEU A 161 0.64 -14.64 3.73
C LEU A 161 0.16 -13.78 2.54
N SER A 162 0.51 -14.18 1.31
CA SER A 162 0.02 -13.54 0.09
C SER A 162 -1.49 -13.64 -0.06
N PHE A 163 -2.05 -14.82 0.20
CA PHE A 163 -3.49 -15.01 0.21
C PHE A 163 -4.16 -14.16 1.30
N ALA A 164 -3.65 -14.19 2.53
CA ALA A 164 -4.20 -13.44 3.65
C ALA A 164 -4.21 -11.92 3.38
N LEU A 165 -3.10 -11.37 2.85
CA LEU A 165 -3.02 -9.95 2.49
C LEU A 165 -3.92 -9.60 1.30
N ALA A 166 -3.96 -10.42 0.26
CA ALA A 166 -4.85 -10.20 -0.88
C ALA A 166 -6.33 -10.22 -0.44
N ALA A 167 -6.75 -11.22 0.33
CA ALA A 167 -8.11 -11.32 0.86
C ALA A 167 -8.46 -10.13 1.75
N SER A 168 -7.54 -9.69 2.63
CA SER A 168 -7.75 -8.52 3.49
C SER A 168 -7.95 -7.24 2.68
N VAL A 169 -7.07 -7.00 1.70
CA VAL A 169 -7.15 -5.83 0.81
C VAL A 169 -8.44 -5.85 0.01
N ILE A 170 -8.75 -6.96 -0.68
CA ILE A 170 -9.94 -7.07 -1.51
C ILE A 170 -11.20 -6.86 -0.65
N THR A 171 -11.29 -7.52 0.51
CA THR A 171 -12.43 -7.41 1.41
C THR A 171 -12.60 -5.97 1.91
N PHE A 172 -11.51 -5.32 2.32
CA PHE A 172 -11.55 -3.93 2.77
C PHE A 172 -12.07 -2.98 1.68
N PHE A 173 -11.56 -3.10 0.45
CA PHE A 173 -12.00 -2.24 -0.66
C PHE A 173 -13.42 -2.56 -1.12
N ALA A 174 -13.79 -3.84 -1.20
CA ALA A 174 -15.15 -4.25 -1.53
C ALA A 174 -16.16 -3.72 -0.51
N ALA A 175 -15.86 -3.83 0.80
CA ALA A 175 -16.68 -3.29 1.87
C ALA A 175 -16.81 -1.76 1.78
N LYS A 176 -15.69 -1.06 1.55
CA LYS A 176 -15.69 0.39 1.37
C LYS A 176 -16.49 0.86 0.16
N MET A 177 -16.37 0.18 -0.97
CA MET A 177 -17.12 0.48 -2.18
C MET A 177 -18.63 0.24 -1.98
N ALA A 178 -19.00 -0.85 -1.30
CA ALA A 178 -20.39 -1.15 -0.98
C ALA A 178 -21.00 -0.11 -0.01
N GLU A 179 -20.24 0.34 1.00
CA GLU A 179 -20.66 1.40 1.92
C GLU A 179 -20.94 2.72 1.17
N GLU A 180 -20.02 3.13 0.29
CA GLU A 180 -20.17 4.36 -0.51
C GLU A 180 -21.35 4.27 -1.48
N LEU A 181 -21.54 3.12 -2.14
CA LEU A 181 -22.68 2.92 -3.05
C LEU A 181 -24.01 3.03 -2.31
N ARG A 182 -24.15 2.36 -1.15
CA ARG A 182 -25.36 2.44 -0.31
C ARG A 182 -25.65 3.87 0.14
N ARG A 183 -24.61 4.61 0.52
CA ARG A 183 -24.74 6.03 0.88
C ARG A 183 -25.22 6.88 -0.31
N GLN A 184 -24.71 6.63 -1.51
CA GLN A 184 -25.16 7.33 -2.72
C GLN A 184 -26.61 6.99 -3.08
N GLU A 185 -27.04 5.74 -2.89
CA GLU A 185 -28.42 5.31 -3.09
C GLU A 185 -29.37 6.01 -2.11
N GLN A 186 -29.01 6.09 -0.82
CA GLN A 186 -29.77 6.82 0.19
C GLN A 186 -29.93 8.30 -0.16
N LEU A 187 -28.83 8.98 -0.52
CA LEU A 187 -28.86 10.39 -0.92
C LEU A 187 -29.68 10.64 -2.20
N ARG A 188 -29.82 9.63 -3.07
CA ARG A 188 -30.70 9.71 -4.26
C ARG A 188 -32.16 9.49 -3.90
N ALA A 189 -32.44 8.57 -2.97
CA ALA A 189 -33.78 8.32 -2.46
C ALA A 189 -34.35 9.56 -1.76
N GLU A 190 -33.59 10.18 -0.87
CA GLU A 190 -33.97 11.41 -0.15
C GLU A 190 -34.33 12.54 -1.12
N ARG A 191 -33.48 12.82 -2.12
CA ARG A 191 -33.75 13.85 -3.15
C ARG A 191 -35.01 13.56 -3.97
N ARG A 192 -35.35 12.28 -4.16
CA ARG A 192 -36.56 11.89 -4.89
C ARG A 192 -37.81 12.18 -4.05
N GLU A 193 -37.76 11.93 -2.74
CA GLU A 193 -38.86 12.24 -1.82
C GLU A 193 -39.08 13.75 -1.68
N GLU A 194 -38.00 14.54 -1.59
CA GLU A 194 -38.08 16.00 -1.58
C GLU A 194 -38.76 16.54 -2.85
N GLY A 195 -38.35 16.07 -4.03
CA GLY A 195 -38.96 16.47 -5.29
C GLY A 195 -40.46 16.12 -5.39
N LEU A 196 -40.87 14.98 -4.84
CA LEU A 196 -42.29 14.59 -4.77
C LEU A 196 -43.08 15.49 -3.82
N ARG A 197 -42.49 15.89 -2.68
CA ARG A 197 -43.10 16.82 -1.73
C ARG A 197 -43.31 18.21 -2.34
N ASP A 198 -42.31 18.74 -3.05
CA ASP A 198 -42.41 20.05 -3.70
C ASP A 198 -43.52 20.09 -4.75
N GLN A 199 -43.68 19.00 -5.52
CA GLN A 199 -44.78 18.86 -6.48
C GLN A 199 -46.15 18.87 -5.80
N GLN A 200 -46.30 18.20 -4.65
CA GLN A 200 -47.55 18.21 -3.89
C GLN A 200 -47.87 19.60 -3.34
N LEU A 201 -46.88 20.32 -2.81
CA LEU A 201 -47.06 21.68 -2.31
C LEU A 201 -47.50 22.65 -3.43
N LEU A 202 -46.89 22.55 -4.61
CA LEU A 202 -47.29 23.34 -5.77
C LEU A 202 -48.72 23.01 -6.22
N ALA A 203 -49.08 21.73 -6.28
CA ALA A 203 -50.43 21.32 -6.67
C ALA A 203 -51.51 21.88 -5.71
N VAL A 204 -51.27 21.82 -4.40
CA VAL A 204 -52.17 22.41 -3.39
C VAL A 204 -52.23 23.94 -3.52
N ALA A 205 -51.09 24.60 -3.74
CA ALA A 205 -51.04 26.05 -3.92
C ALA A 205 -51.79 26.53 -5.19
N THR A 206 -51.84 25.72 -6.25
CA THR A 206 -52.59 26.06 -7.48
C THR A 206 -54.09 25.84 -7.40
N GLN A 207 -54.59 25.13 -6.37
CA GLN A 207 -56.02 24.80 -6.20
C GLN A 207 -56.74 25.68 -5.16
N ALA A 208 -56.01 26.52 -4.42
CA ALA A 208 -56.55 27.48 -3.46
C ALA A 208 -56.66 28.88 -4.07
#